data_AF-A0A645HMA5-F1
#
_entry.id   AF-A0A645HMA5-F1
#
_cell.length_a   1.000
_cell.length_b   1.000
_cell.length_c   1.000
_cell.angle_alpha   90.00
_cell.angle_beta   90.00
_cell.angle_gamma   90.00
#
_symmetry.space_group_name_H-M   'P 1'
#
loop_
_entity.id
_entity.type
_entity.pdbx_description
1 polymer ?
#
loop_
_entity_poly.entity_id
_entity_poly.type
_entity_poly.pdbx_seq_one_letter_code
_entity_poly.pdbx_strand_id
1 'polypeptide(L)'
;MRNLDQAQVILLGVSRCGKTPTSLYLAMQFGIRAANYPFIADDMDNLVLPASLKPLQHQLFGLTIDPERLAAIREERRENSRYASLRQCRMEVAEVEALYRKNQIPWLNSTNYSVEEIATKILDIMGLNRRMY
;
A
#
# COMPACT_ATOMS: atom_id res chain seq x y z
N MET A 1 17.27 3.35 -0.19
CA MET A 1 16.11 3.51 -1.11
C MET A 1 16.60 4.20 -2.37
N ARG A 2 16.97 3.44 -3.40
CA ARG A 2 17.40 3.99 -4.70
C ARG A 2 16.23 3.83 -5.68
N ASN A 3 15.98 4.86 -6.49
CA ASN A 3 15.05 4.88 -7.63
C ASN A 3 13.54 5.01 -7.32
N LEU A 4 13.12 5.52 -6.16
CA LEU A 4 11.70 5.85 -5.94
C LEU A 4 11.20 6.91 -6.92
N ASP A 5 12.08 7.83 -7.29
CA ASP A 5 11.89 8.88 -8.31
C ASP A 5 11.63 8.34 -9.72
N GLN A 6 12.02 7.09 -10.00
CA GLN A 6 11.76 6.45 -11.29
C GLN A 6 10.41 5.71 -11.32
N ALA A 7 9.73 5.57 -10.19
CA ALA A 7 8.43 4.94 -10.14
C ALA A 7 7.37 5.83 -10.81
N GLN A 8 6.41 5.21 -11.46
CA GLN A 8 5.17 5.87 -11.89
C GLN A 8 4.13 5.82 -10.76
N VAL A 9 4.23 4.83 -9.88
CA VAL A 9 3.39 4.72 -8.68
C VAL A 9 4.18 4.11 -7.54
N ILE A 10 4.02 4.65 -6.34
CA ILE A 10 4.62 4.18 -5.10
C ILE A 10 3.49 3.72 -4.19
N LEU A 11 3.37 2.40 -4.02
CA LEU A 11 2.34 1.79 -3.18
C LEU A 11 2.75 1.86 -1.72
N LEU A 12 1.91 2.52 -0.91
CA LEU A 12 2.06 2.66 0.52
C LEU A 12 1.16 1.66 1.27
N GLY A 13 1.53 1.30 2.50
CA GLY A 13 0.62 0.61 3.42
C GLY A 13 1.28 -0.43 4.30
N VAL A 14 0.48 -1.06 5.17
CA VAL A 14 0.92 -2.08 6.12
C VAL A 14 1.40 -3.36 5.43
N SER A 15 2.24 -4.16 6.08
CA SER A 15 2.59 -5.49 5.57
C SER A 15 1.33 -6.34 5.36
N ARG A 16 1.22 -7.03 4.21
CA ARG A 16 0.09 -7.87 3.77
C ARG A 16 -1.18 -7.17 3.23
N CYS A 17 -1.17 -5.87 2.96
CA CYS A 17 -2.29 -5.18 2.26
C CYS A 17 -2.28 -5.30 0.71
N GLY A 18 -1.60 -6.29 0.13
CA GLY A 18 -1.62 -6.51 -1.34
C GLY A 18 -0.61 -5.72 -2.19
N LYS A 19 0.25 -4.87 -1.62
CA LYS A 19 1.27 -4.10 -2.37
C LYS A 19 2.09 -4.91 -3.39
N THR A 20 2.76 -5.97 -2.94
CA THR A 20 3.66 -6.78 -3.79
C THR A 20 2.95 -7.39 -5.00
N PRO A 21 1.85 -8.16 -4.84
CA PRO A 21 1.15 -8.71 -6.00
C PRO A 21 0.60 -7.62 -6.93
N THR A 22 0.08 -6.51 -6.39
CA THR A 22 -0.36 -5.36 -7.21
C THR A 22 0.77 -4.72 -8.00
N SER A 23 1.92 -4.45 -7.37
CA SER A 23 3.08 -3.87 -8.05
C SER A 23 3.62 -4.77 -9.16
N LEU A 24 3.63 -6.09 -8.94
CA LEU A 24 4.05 -7.07 -9.93
C LEU A 24 3.08 -7.10 -11.11
N TYR A 25 1.78 -7.12 -10.84
CA TYR A 25 0.75 -7.11 -11.87
C TYR A 25 0.78 -5.82 -12.71
N LEU A 26 0.94 -4.66 -12.07
CA LEU A 26 1.12 -3.37 -12.72
C LEU A 26 2.32 -3.37 -13.69
N ALA A 27 3.44 -3.93 -13.26
CA ALA A 27 4.63 -4.04 -14.10
C ALA A 27 4.43 -5.01 -15.27
N MET A 28 3.91 -6.21 -15.01
CA MET A 28 3.80 -7.27 -16.01
C MET A 28 2.70 -7.01 -17.06
N GLN A 29 1.54 -6.52 -16.64
CA GLN A 29 0.37 -6.39 -17.52
C GLN A 29 0.24 -5.01 -18.17
N PHE A 30 0.80 -3.99 -17.53
CA PHE A 30 0.64 -2.60 -17.99
C PHE A 30 1.96 -1.87 -18.23
N GLY A 31 3.11 -2.53 -17.99
CA GLY A 31 4.42 -1.91 -18.13
C GLY A 31 4.66 -0.75 -17.16
N ILE A 32 3.93 -0.70 -16.05
CA ILE A 32 4.00 0.39 -15.07
C ILE A 32 5.11 0.12 -14.05
N ARG A 33 6.03 1.07 -13.91
CA ARG A 33 7.10 1.01 -12.90
C ARG A 33 6.52 1.30 -11.52
N ALA A 34 6.16 0.27 -10.78
CA ALA A 34 5.66 0.39 -9.41
C ALA A 34 6.78 0.17 -8.37
N ALA A 35 6.74 0.92 -7.28
CA ALA A 35 7.59 0.70 -6.10
C ALA A 35 6.73 0.45 -4.85
N ASN A 36 7.28 -0.28 -3.87
CA ASN A 36 6.58 -0.60 -2.62
C ASN A 36 7.27 0.09 -1.44
N TYR A 37 6.52 0.90 -0.69
CA TYR A 37 6.98 1.50 0.56
C TYR A 37 6.14 0.94 1.73
N PRO A 38 6.68 0.03 2.56
CA PRO A 38 5.96 -0.50 3.71
C PRO A 38 5.98 0.48 4.88
N PHE A 39 4.88 0.56 5.62
CA PHE A 39 4.89 1.03 7.00
C PHE A 39 5.04 -0.16 7.94
N ILE A 40 6.01 -0.10 8.85
CA ILE A 40 6.30 -1.14 9.83
C ILE A 40 5.73 -0.77 11.20
N ALA A 41 5.62 -1.74 12.10
CA ALA A 41 5.05 -1.53 13.43
C ALA A 41 5.77 -0.41 14.22
N ASP A 42 7.09 -0.29 14.05
CA ASP A 42 7.91 0.73 14.73
C ASP A 42 7.59 2.16 14.24
N ASP A 43 6.96 2.31 13.07
CA ASP A 43 6.57 3.62 12.55
C ASP A 43 5.28 4.15 13.20
N MET A 44 4.50 3.30 13.87
CA MET A 44 3.09 3.59 14.19
C MET A 44 2.89 4.59 15.33
N ASP A 45 3.79 4.63 16.31
CA ASP A 45 3.64 5.53 17.47
C ASP A 45 3.66 7.02 17.08
N ASN A 46 4.29 7.35 15.94
CA ASN A 46 4.34 8.71 15.38
C ASN A 46 4.36 8.65 13.85
N LEU A 47 3.38 7.96 13.25
CA LEU A 47 3.37 7.75 11.81
C LEU A 47 3.23 9.08 11.05
N VAL A 48 4.31 9.47 10.36
CA VAL A 48 4.36 10.66 9.52
C VAL A 48 4.87 10.31 8.14
N LEU A 49 4.48 11.09 7.14
CA LEU A 49 4.97 10.89 5.79
C LEU A 49 6.48 11.20 5.77
N PRO A 50 7.34 10.23 5.45
CA PRO A 50 8.79 10.44 5.41
C PRO A 50 9.14 11.62 4.53
N ALA A 51 10.12 12.43 4.95
CA ALA A 51 10.52 13.63 4.20
C ALA A 51 10.98 13.28 2.77
N SER A 52 11.55 12.09 2.55
CA SER A 52 11.95 11.58 1.25
C SER A 52 10.79 11.30 0.29
N LEU A 53 9.57 11.08 0.80
CA LEU A 53 8.37 10.86 -0.02
C LEU A 53 7.63 12.14 -0.37
N LYS A 54 7.86 13.24 0.36
CA LYS A 54 7.17 14.53 0.12
C LYS A 54 7.34 15.04 -1.32
N PRO A 55 8.54 15.02 -1.94
CA PRO A 55 8.69 15.44 -3.34
C PRO A 55 7.96 14.54 -4.34
N LEU A 56 7.65 13.30 -3.94
CA LEU A 56 7.04 12.27 -4.77
C LEU A 56 5.53 12.14 -4.53
N GLN A 57 4.89 13.11 -3.87
CA GLN A 57 3.48 13.03 -3.44
C GLN A 57 2.52 12.65 -4.56
N HIS A 58 2.76 13.17 -5.77
CA HIS A 58 1.97 12.88 -6.98
C HIS A 58 2.08 11.42 -7.48
N GLN A 59 3.04 10.64 -6.98
CA GLN A 59 3.23 9.22 -7.31
C GLN A 59 2.70 8.30 -6.22
N LEU A 60 2.31 8.84 -5.06
CA LEU A 60 1.92 8.03 -3.91
C LEU A 60 0.50 7.49 -4.07
N PHE A 61 0.32 6.21 -3.79
CA PHE A 61 -1.00 5.58 -3.71
C PHE A 61 -1.06 4.64 -2.51
N GLY A 62 -2.04 4.82 -1.63
CA GLY A 62 -2.23 4.00 -0.45
C GLY A 62 -3.01 2.72 -0.73
N LEU A 63 -2.57 1.60 -0.16
CA LEU A 63 -3.40 0.41 0.02
C LEU A 63 -3.67 0.21 1.51
N THR A 64 -4.95 0.05 1.84
CA THR A 64 -5.44 -0.35 3.17
C THR A 64 -6.19 -1.68 3.07
N ILE A 65 -6.55 -2.26 4.20
CA ILE A 65 -7.19 -3.57 4.29
C ILE A 65 -7.97 -3.65 5.61
N ASP A 66 -9.06 -4.41 5.63
CA ASP A 66 -9.86 -4.63 6.82
C ASP A 66 -9.01 -5.34 7.90
N PRO A 67 -9.01 -4.85 9.15
CA PRO A 67 -8.17 -5.39 10.20
C PRO A 67 -8.36 -6.88 10.46
N GLU A 68 -9.61 -7.37 10.38
CA GLU A 68 -9.95 -8.78 10.54
C GLU A 68 -9.32 -9.64 9.44
N ARG A 69 -9.40 -9.17 8.19
CA ARG A 69 -8.79 -9.86 7.05
C ARG A 69 -7.27 -9.83 7.16
N LEU A 70 -6.71 -8.70 7.57
CA LEU A 70 -5.27 -8.54 7.79
C LEU A 70 -4.76 -9.50 8.86
N ALA A 71 -5.46 -9.58 9.99
CA ALA A 71 -5.12 -10.48 11.09
C ALA A 71 -5.11 -11.94 10.61
N ALA A 72 -6.15 -12.37 9.89
CA ALA A 72 -6.22 -13.72 9.32
C ALA A 72 -5.02 -14.04 8.41
N ILE A 73 -4.68 -13.16 7.45
CA ILE A 73 -3.54 -13.36 6.53
C ILE A 73 -2.20 -13.38 7.29
N ARG A 74 -2.09 -12.59 8.37
CA ARG A 74 -0.88 -12.54 9.19
C ARG A 74 -0.75 -13.75 10.09
N GLU A 75 -1.87 -14.29 10.58
CA GLU A 75 -1.93 -15.52 11.36
C GLU A 75 -1.40 -16.69 10.53
N GLU A 76 -1.90 -16.87 9.29
CA GLU A 76 -1.38 -17.87 8.34
C GLU A 76 0.13 -17.74 8.09
N ARG A 77 0.68 -16.53 8.13
CA ARG A 77 2.12 -16.28 7.92
C ARG A 77 2.94 -16.56 9.17
N ARG A 78 2.42 -16.16 10.34
CA ARG A 78 3.15 -16.16 11.61
C ARG A 78 2.15 -16.20 12.76
N GLU A 79 1.71 -17.41 13.05
CA GLU A 79 0.73 -17.73 14.08
C GLU A 79 1.16 -17.23 15.46
N ASN A 80 0.17 -16.92 16.30
CA ASN A 80 0.31 -16.56 17.72
C ASN A 80 1.30 -15.41 18.00
N SER A 81 1.38 -14.44 17.09
CA SER A 81 2.32 -13.31 17.19
C SER A 81 1.61 -11.98 17.43
N ARG A 82 2.28 -11.04 18.13
CA ARG A 82 1.78 -9.65 18.26
C ARG A 82 1.46 -9.03 16.90
N TYR A 83 2.29 -9.34 15.90
CA TYR A 83 2.14 -8.90 14.51
C TYR A 83 0.80 -9.33 13.87
N ALA A 84 0.31 -10.53 14.18
CA ALA A 84 -0.93 -11.08 13.67
C ALA A 84 -2.16 -10.72 14.52
N SER A 85 -1.96 -10.26 15.77
CA SER A 85 -3.08 -9.91 16.65
C SER A 85 -4.02 -8.86 16.04
N LEU A 86 -5.34 -9.07 16.20
CA LEU A 86 -6.35 -8.13 15.71
C LEU A 86 -6.16 -6.72 16.27
N ARG A 87 -5.73 -6.61 17.53
CA ARG A 87 -5.45 -5.33 18.18
C ARG A 87 -4.34 -4.56 17.44
N GLN A 88 -3.24 -5.22 17.11
CA GLN A 88 -2.14 -4.61 16.36
C GLN A 88 -2.59 -4.23 14.95
N CYS A 89 -3.32 -5.12 14.26
CA CYS A 89 -3.84 -4.85 12.91
C CYS A 89 -4.79 -3.64 12.87
N ARG A 90 -5.70 -3.52 13.84
CA ARG A 90 -6.63 -2.38 13.95
C ARG A 90 -5.89 -1.06 14.14
N MET A 91 -4.90 -1.05 15.03
CA MET A 91 -4.08 0.13 15.28
C MET A 91 -3.30 0.53 14.01
N GLU A 92 -2.59 -0.42 13.38
CA GLU A 92 -1.78 -0.12 12.19
C GLU A 92 -2.62 0.40 11.01
N VAL A 93 -3.80 -0.20 10.78
CA VAL A 93 -4.71 0.24 9.72
C VAL A 93 -5.23 1.65 10.01
N ALA A 94 -5.66 1.93 11.25
CA ALA A 94 -6.18 3.23 11.63
C ALA A 94 -5.13 4.35 11.46
N GLU A 95 -3.89 4.12 11.90
CA GLU A 95 -2.78 5.08 11.76
C GLU A 95 -2.44 5.34 10.29
N VAL A 96 -2.34 4.28 9.47
CA VAL A 96 -2.04 4.42 8.05
C VAL A 96 -3.15 5.17 7.30
N GLU A 97 -4.42 4.92 7.60
CA GLU A 97 -5.50 5.68 6.99
C GLU A 97 -5.55 7.13 7.47
N ALA A 98 -5.24 7.40 8.74
CA ALA A 98 -5.12 8.76 9.26
C ALA A 98 -3.99 9.52 8.53
N LEU A 99 -2.86 8.85 8.27
CA LEU A 99 -1.77 9.38 7.47
C LEU A 99 -2.24 9.74 6.05
N TYR A 100 -2.96 8.84 5.38
CA TYR A 100 -3.46 9.09 4.03
C TYR A 100 -4.39 10.30 3.97
N ARG A 101 -5.37 10.38 4.89
CA ARG A 101 -6.28 11.52 5.01
C ARG A 101 -5.52 12.83 5.22
N LYS A 102 -4.59 12.84 6.18
CA LYS A 102 -3.80 14.04 6.55
C LYS A 102 -2.95 14.56 5.38
N ASN A 103 -2.43 13.68 4.54
CA ASN A 103 -1.56 14.04 3.42
C ASN A 103 -2.27 14.02 2.06
N GLN A 104 -3.60 13.87 2.04
CA GLN A 104 -4.41 13.79 0.81
C GLN A 104 -3.88 12.77 -0.21
N ILE A 105 -3.31 11.66 0.28
CA ILE A 105 -2.80 10.59 -0.57
C ILE A 105 -4.01 9.76 -1.00
N PRO A 106 -4.27 9.53 -2.30
CA PRO A 106 -5.36 8.66 -2.73
C PRO A 106 -5.11 7.23 -2.24
N TRP A 107 -6.16 6.52 -1.79
CA TRP A 107 -6.03 5.15 -1.33
C TRP A 107 -7.22 4.27 -1.69
N LEU A 108 -6.99 2.96 -1.66
CA LEU A 108 -8.00 1.92 -1.86
C LEU A 108 -7.94 0.88 -0.73
N ASN A 109 -9.11 0.50 -0.21
CA ASN A 109 -9.23 -0.69 0.63
C ASN A 109 -9.26 -1.93 -0.27
N SER A 110 -8.26 -2.81 -0.13
CA SER A 110 -8.04 -3.95 -1.01
C SER A 110 -8.78 -5.23 -0.60
N THR A 111 -9.56 -5.21 0.49
CA THR A 111 -10.06 -6.44 1.15
C THR A 111 -10.84 -7.35 0.20
N ASN A 112 -11.71 -6.76 -0.62
CA ASN A 112 -12.64 -7.48 -1.48
C ASN A 112 -12.35 -7.30 -2.98
N TYR A 113 -11.16 -6.82 -3.32
CA TYR A 113 -10.76 -6.63 -4.71
C TYR A 113 -9.69 -7.64 -5.12
N SER A 114 -9.80 -8.13 -6.35
CA SER A 114 -8.73 -8.88 -6.97
C SER A 114 -7.53 -7.98 -7.30
N VAL A 115 -6.39 -8.58 -7.63
CA VAL A 115 -5.19 -7.82 -8.02
C VAL A 115 -5.43 -7.01 -9.29
N GLU A 116 -6.21 -7.55 -10.24
CA GLU A 116 -6.63 -6.93 -11.49
C GLU A 116 -7.51 -5.68 -11.24
N GLU A 117 -8.48 -5.80 -10.33
CA GLU A 117 -9.39 -4.70 -9.96
C GLU A 117 -8.63 -3.58 -9.24
N ILE A 118 -7.73 -3.94 -8.31
CA ILE A 118 -6.86 -2.98 -7.61
C ILE A 118 -6.00 -2.24 -8.63
N ALA A 119 -5.32 -2.96 -9.54
CA ALA A 119 -4.46 -2.36 -10.54
C ALA A 119 -5.24 -1.42 -11.46
N THR A 120 -6.42 -1.83 -11.93
CA THR A 120 -7.27 -1.01 -12.80
C THR A 120 -7.69 0.29 -12.11
N LYS A 121 -8.07 0.23 -10.83
CA LYS A 121 -8.41 1.42 -10.04
C LYS A 121 -7.21 2.35 -9.82
N ILE A 122 -6.03 1.79 -9.57
CA ILE A 122 -4.80 2.59 -9.45
C ILE A 122 -4.51 3.34 -10.75
N LEU A 123 -4.61 2.68 -11.90
CA LEU A 123 -4.39 3.31 -13.20
C LEU A 123 -5.35 4.48 -13.43
N ASP A 124 -6.63 4.27 -13.13
CA ASP A 124 -7.69 5.26 -13.30
C ASP A 124 -7.49 6.47 -12.37
N ILE A 125 -7.34 6.23 -11.06
CA ILE A 125 -7.19 7.30 -10.05
C ILE A 125 -5.90 8.10 -10.26
N MET A 126 -4.81 7.43 -10.67
CA MET A 126 -3.51 8.06 -10.89
C MET A 126 -3.34 8.63 -12.30
N GLY A 127 -4.33 8.45 -13.19
CA GLY A 127 -4.25 8.89 -14.59
C GLY A 127 -3.10 8.25 -15.37
N LEU A 128 -2.73 7.01 -15.03
CA LEU A 128 -1.62 6.30 -15.65
C LEU A 128 -2.06 5.62 -16.94
N ASN A 129 -1.45 6.02 -18.05
CA ASN A 129 -1.71 5.42 -19.36
C ASN A 129 -1.01 4.07 -19.51
N ARG A 130 -1.75 3.10 -20.04
CA ARG A 130 -1.23 1.78 -20.42
C ARG A 130 -0.21 1.96 -21.54
N ARG A 131 0.97 1.36 -21.42
CA ARG A 131 1.81 1.09 -22.58
C ARG A 131 1.46 -0.31 -23.07
N MET A 132 0.56 -0.40 -24.05
CA MET A 132 0.43 -1.64 -24.80
C MET A 132 1.64 -1.75 -25.72
N TYR A 133 2.41 -2.83 -25.58
CA TYR A 133 3.38 -3.27 -26.56
C TYR A 133 2.73 -4.30 -27.49
#